data_AF-F1NP66-F1
#
_entry.id   AF-F1NP66-F1
#
_cell.length_a   1.000
_cell.length_b   1.000
_cell.length_c   1.000
_cell.angle_alpha   90.00
_cell.angle_beta   90.00
_cell.angle_gamma   90.00
#
_symmetry.space_group_name_H-M   'P 1'
#
loop_
_entity.id
_entity.type
_entity.pdbx_description
1 polymer ?
#
loop_
_entity_poly.entity_id
_entity_poly.type
_entity_poly.pdbx_seq_one_letter_code
_entity_poly.pdbx_strand_id
1 'polypeptide(L)'
;MVSQEMPSASRCLEELHSSDELSTSSKEVLKPSNMKMSEVSAATSKADIKPKSICHAKKWSDEVENLYRFQQAGYRDEVEYKQVKQVDTVECWPETGFVKKLQRKDNTFYYYNKQRECEDKDVHKVKVYVY
;
A
#
# COMPACT_ATOMS: atom_id res chain seq x y z
N MET A 1 -12.27 -47.61 38.57
CA MET A 1 -13.31 -46.58 38.58
C MET A 1 -12.65 -45.32 38.01
N VAL A 2 -12.96 -44.77 36.84
CA VAL A 2 -14.04 -44.90 35.85
C VAL A 2 -13.39 -44.65 34.48
N SER A 3 -13.86 -45.39 33.48
CA SER A 3 -13.49 -45.29 32.07
C SER A 3 -14.25 -44.16 31.34
N GLN A 4 -13.88 -43.94 30.07
CA GLN A 4 -14.68 -43.33 28.97
C GLN A 4 -14.66 -41.79 28.89
N GLU A 5 -14.57 -41.12 27.74
CA GLU A 5 -14.66 -41.55 26.33
C GLU A 5 -14.13 -40.46 25.36
N MET A 6 -13.66 -40.87 24.18
CA MET A 6 -13.46 -40.04 22.96
C MET A 6 -14.79 -40.00 22.17
N PRO A 7 -15.03 -39.07 21.22
CA PRO A 7 -14.73 -39.34 19.78
C PRO A 7 -14.29 -38.09 18.98
N SER A 8 -13.32 -38.15 18.06
CA SER A 8 -13.35 -38.67 16.68
C SER A 8 -14.08 -37.80 15.65
N ALA A 9 -13.34 -37.27 14.67
CA ALA A 9 -13.62 -37.24 13.21
C ALA A 9 -12.74 -36.15 12.57
N SER A 10 -11.67 -36.52 11.84
CA SER A 10 -11.72 -36.86 10.41
C SER A 10 -12.11 -35.67 9.53
N ARG A 11 -11.21 -35.22 8.67
CA ARG A 11 -11.08 -35.77 7.31
C ARG A 11 -10.23 -34.86 6.44
N CYS A 12 -9.30 -35.51 5.74
CA CYS A 12 -8.35 -35.01 4.77
C CYS A 12 -8.98 -34.13 3.69
N LEU A 13 -8.20 -33.19 3.16
CA LEU A 13 -8.44 -32.64 1.83
C LEU A 13 -7.12 -32.73 1.05
N GLU A 14 -7.15 -33.65 0.08
CA GLU A 14 -6.10 -33.97 -0.87
C GLU A 14 -6.36 -33.20 -2.17
N GLU A 15 -5.25 -32.72 -2.73
CA GLU A 15 -4.86 -32.48 -4.12
C GLU A 15 -5.83 -32.20 -5.29
N LEU A 16 -5.33 -31.26 -6.11
CA LEU A 16 -5.18 -31.24 -7.57
C LEU A 16 -6.37 -31.52 -8.48
N HIS A 17 -6.65 -30.54 -9.35
CA HIS A 17 -7.03 -30.69 -10.76
C HIS A 17 -6.51 -29.43 -11.49
N SER A 18 -6.17 -29.36 -12.77
CA SER A 18 -5.92 -30.30 -13.86
C SER A 18 -5.61 -29.43 -15.09
N SER A 19 -4.88 -30.02 -16.04
CA SER A 19 -4.29 -29.57 -17.29
C SER A 19 -5.08 -28.72 -18.31
N ASP A 20 -4.33 -27.81 -18.95
CA ASP A 20 -4.03 -27.65 -20.40
C ASP A 20 -5.10 -27.44 -21.52
N GLU A 21 -4.57 -26.77 -22.56
CA GLU A 21 -4.91 -26.79 -24.00
C GLU A 21 -5.81 -25.72 -24.66
N LEU A 22 -5.11 -24.79 -25.32
CA LEU A 22 -5.19 -24.31 -26.71
C LEU A 22 -6.48 -24.51 -27.54
N SER A 23 -6.90 -23.44 -28.25
CA SER A 23 -7.58 -23.55 -29.54
C SER A 23 -7.26 -22.37 -30.46
N THR A 24 -6.92 -22.69 -31.71
CA THR A 24 -6.62 -21.82 -32.85
C THR A 24 -7.87 -21.56 -33.71
N SER A 25 -7.77 -20.65 -34.70
CA SER A 25 -8.71 -20.41 -35.83
C SER A 25 -9.78 -19.34 -35.59
N SER A 26 -10.10 -18.38 -36.48
CA SER A 26 -9.64 -18.00 -37.82
C SER A 26 -9.97 -16.52 -38.10
N LYS A 27 -9.32 -15.99 -39.16
CA LYS A 27 -9.43 -14.66 -39.77
C LYS A 27 -10.86 -14.24 -40.13
N GLU A 28 -11.15 -12.94 -40.11
CA GLU A 28 -11.73 -12.18 -41.23
C GLU A 28 -11.38 -10.69 -41.15
N VAL A 29 -11.21 -10.09 -42.33
CA VAL A 29 -10.67 -8.77 -42.64
C VAL A 29 -11.82 -7.78 -42.82
N LEU A 30 -11.68 -6.55 -42.31
CA LEU A 30 -12.21 -5.31 -42.94
C LEU A 30 -11.54 -4.08 -42.29
N LYS A 31 -10.89 -3.24 -43.10
CA LYS A 31 -10.35 -1.90 -42.75
C LYS A 31 -11.30 -0.80 -43.28
N PRO A 32 -10.99 0.50 -43.12
CA PRO A 32 -11.26 1.32 -41.93
C PRO A 32 -12.16 2.52 -42.29
N SER A 33 -12.77 3.18 -41.30
CA SER A 33 -13.27 4.54 -41.51
C SER A 33 -12.76 5.47 -40.40
N ASN A 34 -12.10 6.51 -40.88
CA ASN A 34 -11.49 7.60 -40.14
C ASN A 34 -12.58 8.53 -39.62
N MET A 35 -12.72 8.64 -38.30
CA MET A 35 -13.40 9.76 -37.65
C MET A 35 -12.59 10.24 -36.45
N LYS A 36 -11.65 11.14 -36.75
CA LYS A 36 -11.42 12.42 -36.07
C LYS A 36 -11.96 12.53 -34.63
N MET A 37 -11.08 12.22 -33.67
CA MET A 37 -10.72 13.03 -32.50
C MET A 37 -11.86 13.79 -31.77
N SER A 38 -12.21 13.30 -30.59
CA SER A 38 -12.14 14.10 -29.36
C SER A 38 -12.07 13.13 -28.20
N GLU A 39 -10.84 12.76 -27.86
CA GLU A 39 -10.52 12.06 -26.63
C GLU A 39 -10.81 13.02 -25.48
N VAL A 40 -12.01 12.95 -24.92
CA VAL A 40 -12.24 13.36 -23.54
C VAL A 40 -11.71 12.21 -22.70
N SER A 41 -10.38 12.18 -22.55
CA SER A 41 -9.73 11.41 -21.51
C SER A 41 -10.15 12.05 -20.19
N ALA A 42 -11.27 11.56 -19.65
CA ALA A 42 -11.59 11.66 -18.23
C ALA A 42 -10.60 10.79 -17.44
N ALA A 43 -9.31 11.10 -17.58
CA ALA A 43 -8.32 10.76 -16.59
C ALA A 43 -8.58 11.74 -15.45
N THR A 44 -9.24 11.27 -14.40
CA THR A 44 -9.26 11.95 -13.10
C THR A 44 -7.82 11.97 -12.62
N SER A 45 -7.02 12.93 -13.10
CA SER A 45 -5.69 13.20 -12.59
C SER A 45 -5.92 13.56 -11.13
N LYS A 46 -5.57 12.62 -10.25
CA LYS A 46 -5.54 12.84 -8.80
C LYS A 46 -4.56 13.99 -8.63
N ALA A 47 -5.09 15.21 -8.52
CA ALA A 47 -4.30 16.42 -8.59
C ALA A 47 -3.21 16.32 -7.53
N ASP A 48 -1.96 16.58 -7.92
CA ASP A 48 -0.83 16.61 -6.99
C ASP A 48 -1.13 17.65 -5.90
N ILE A 49 -1.59 17.18 -4.74
CA ILE A 49 -1.88 18.06 -3.62
C ILE A 49 -0.53 18.56 -3.11
N LYS A 50 -0.27 19.84 -3.33
CA LYS A 50 0.95 20.49 -2.88
C LYS A 50 0.69 21.16 -1.51
N PRO A 51 1.58 20.98 -0.53
CA PRO A 51 1.43 21.61 0.78
C PRO A 51 1.59 23.12 0.65
N LYS A 52 0.81 23.85 1.44
CA LYS A 52 0.87 25.31 1.59
C LYS A 52 2.14 25.74 2.33
N SER A 53 2.51 25.01 3.37
CA SER A 53 3.69 25.33 4.18
C SER A 53 4.32 24.08 4.79
N ILE A 54 5.56 24.23 5.25
CA ILE A 54 6.36 23.18 5.90
C ILE A 54 6.84 23.73 7.23
N CYS A 55 6.64 22.99 8.31
CA CYS A 55 7.24 23.26 9.60
C CYS A 55 7.98 22.02 10.13
N HIS A 56 8.75 22.17 11.20
CA HIS A 56 9.44 21.06 11.86
C HIS A 56 8.67 20.64 13.11
N ALA A 57 8.60 19.34 13.38
CA ALA A 57 7.98 18.84 14.59
C ALA A 57 8.76 19.31 15.84
N LYS A 58 8.04 19.73 16.88
CA LYS A 58 8.64 20.21 18.14
C LYS A 58 8.59 19.17 19.26
N LYS A 59 7.59 18.30 19.21
CA LYS A 59 7.35 17.23 20.18
C LYS A 59 7.02 15.96 19.43
N TRP A 60 7.36 14.83 20.02
CA TRP A 60 6.95 13.54 19.51
C TRP A 60 5.44 13.36 19.68
N SER A 61 4.81 12.77 18.68
CA SER A 61 3.42 12.30 18.68
C SER A 61 3.31 11.12 17.70
N ASP A 62 2.19 10.40 17.77
CA ASP A 62 1.92 9.26 16.86
C ASP A 62 1.91 9.69 15.39
N GLU A 63 1.41 10.89 15.10
CA GLU A 63 1.46 11.48 13.77
C GLU A 63 2.90 11.75 13.32
N VAL A 64 3.74 12.29 14.21
CA VAL A 64 5.16 12.56 13.92
C VAL A 64 5.94 11.27 13.70
N GLU A 65 5.63 10.20 14.43
CA GLU A 65 6.19 8.87 14.23
C GLU A 65 5.89 8.35 12.81
N ASN A 66 4.63 8.46 12.37
CA ASN A 66 4.25 8.02 11.03
C ASN A 66 4.89 8.92 9.95
N LEU A 67 4.90 10.25 10.14
CA LEU A 67 5.59 11.17 9.23
C LEU A 67 7.09 10.85 9.11
N TYR A 68 7.74 10.53 10.23
CA TYR A 68 9.13 10.08 10.25
C TYR A 68 9.33 8.83 9.38
N ARG A 69 8.45 7.83 9.49
CA ARG A 69 8.50 6.60 8.68
C ARG A 69 8.30 6.90 7.19
N PHE A 70 7.30 7.70 6.82
CA PHE A 70 7.10 8.11 5.42
C PHE A 70 8.34 8.83 4.86
N GLN A 71 8.93 9.73 5.64
CA GLN A 71 10.11 10.50 5.24
C GLN A 71 11.36 9.64 5.08
N GLN A 72 11.56 8.65 5.95
CA GLN A 72 12.62 7.66 5.77
C GLN A 72 12.45 6.89 4.45
N ALA A 73 11.23 6.54 4.08
CA ALA A 73 10.94 5.84 2.81
C ALA A 73 11.00 6.76 1.56
N GLY A 74 11.21 8.08 1.74
CA GLY A 74 11.32 9.04 0.65
C GLY A 74 9.99 9.68 0.23
N TYR A 75 8.99 9.65 1.12
CA TYR A 75 7.67 10.28 0.96
C TYR A 75 7.48 11.40 1.98
N ARG A 76 6.68 12.41 1.66
CA ARG A 76 6.34 13.51 2.58
C ARG A 76 5.43 13.03 3.71
N ASP A 77 4.41 12.27 3.34
CA ASP A 77 3.32 11.79 4.20
C ASP A 77 2.55 10.65 3.52
N GLU A 78 1.47 10.22 4.18
CA GLU A 78 0.56 9.20 3.67
C GLU A 78 -0.09 9.57 2.34
N VAL A 79 -0.44 10.85 2.14
CA VAL A 79 -1.11 11.32 0.93
C VAL A 79 -0.22 11.11 -0.28
N GLU A 80 1.04 11.52 -0.20
CA GLU A 80 2.01 11.30 -1.28
C GLU A 80 2.26 9.81 -1.51
N TYR A 81 2.39 9.01 -0.45
CA TYR A 81 2.59 7.57 -0.59
C TYR A 81 1.44 6.90 -1.36
N LYS A 82 0.19 7.19 -0.96
CA LYS A 82 -1.01 6.66 -1.63
C LYS A 82 -1.10 7.10 -3.08
N GLN A 83 -0.69 8.33 -3.37
CA GLN A 83 -0.68 8.85 -4.73
C GLN A 83 0.39 8.18 -5.60
N VAL A 84 1.63 8.06 -5.10
CA VAL A 84 2.76 7.49 -5.85
C VAL A 84 2.60 6.00 -6.06
N LYS A 85 2.16 5.25 -5.05
CA LYS A 85 1.99 3.80 -5.14
C LYS A 85 0.62 3.37 -5.65
N GLN A 86 -0.31 4.31 -5.81
CA GLN A 86 -1.69 4.04 -6.21
C GLN A 86 -2.35 3.01 -5.30
N VAL A 87 -2.17 3.18 -3.98
CA VAL A 87 -2.74 2.33 -2.94
C VAL A 87 -3.71 3.14 -2.09
N ASP A 88 -4.86 2.57 -1.74
CA ASP A 88 -5.87 3.26 -0.92
C ASP A 88 -5.56 3.19 0.59
N THR A 89 -4.94 2.11 1.04
CA THR A 89 -4.67 1.80 2.46
C THR A 89 -3.20 1.47 2.71
N VAL A 90 -2.62 2.06 3.76
CA VAL A 90 -1.26 1.74 4.20
C VAL A 90 -1.28 0.56 5.17
N GLU A 91 -0.28 -0.32 5.08
CA GLU A 91 -0.14 -1.43 6.04
C GLU A 91 0.35 -0.87 7.39
N CYS A 92 -0.54 -0.89 8.38
CA CYS A 92 -0.26 -0.42 9.75
C CYS A 92 -0.40 -1.57 10.76
N TRP A 93 0.27 -1.43 11.90
CA TRP A 93 0.08 -2.32 13.05
C TRP A 93 -1.30 -2.10 13.67
N PRO A 94 -2.10 -3.15 13.94
CA PRO A 94 -3.45 -2.98 14.49
C PRO A 94 -3.44 -2.48 15.94
N GLU A 95 -2.35 -2.72 16.69
CA GLU A 95 -2.21 -2.33 18.09
C GLU A 95 -1.94 -0.83 18.26
N THR A 96 -1.01 -0.28 17.48
CA THR A 96 -0.53 1.11 17.63
C THR A 96 -0.98 2.05 16.52
N GLY A 97 -1.43 1.53 15.38
CA GLY A 97 -1.70 2.33 14.19
C GLY A 97 -0.45 2.85 13.49
N PHE A 98 0.75 2.43 13.90
CA PHE A 98 1.98 2.83 13.23
C PHE A 98 2.19 2.09 11.91
N VAL A 99 2.78 2.78 10.94
CA VAL A 99 3.11 2.20 9.64
C VAL A 99 4.02 1.00 9.83
N LYS A 100 3.60 -0.18 9.36
CA LYS A 100 4.34 -1.43 9.49
C LYS A 100 5.33 -1.63 8.35
N LYS A 101 4.93 -1.28 7.13
CA LYS A 101 5.71 -1.52 5.92
C LYS A 101 5.44 -0.45 4.88
N LEU A 102 6.51 0.05 4.25
CA LEU A 102 6.43 0.94 3.10
C LEU A 102 7.29 0.43 1.96
N GLN A 103 6.78 0.52 0.74
CA GLN A 103 7.58 0.34 -0.45
C GLN A 103 8.20 1.67 -0.86
N ARG A 104 9.51 1.71 -1.03
CA ARG A 104 10.26 2.88 -1.49
C ARG A 104 10.10 3.11 -2.99
N LYS A 105 10.64 4.23 -3.48
CA LYS A 105 10.64 4.58 -4.91
C LYS A 105 11.52 3.65 -5.76
N ASP A 106 12.54 3.03 -5.17
CA ASP A 106 13.39 2.00 -5.79
C ASP A 106 12.78 0.58 -5.72
N ASN A 107 11.51 0.48 -5.30
CA ASN A 107 10.77 -0.77 -5.09
C ASN A 107 11.30 -1.69 -3.97
N THR A 108 12.27 -1.23 -3.18
CA THR A 108 12.68 -1.92 -1.95
C THR A 108 11.66 -1.68 -0.83
N PHE A 109 11.64 -2.53 0.18
CA PHE A 109 10.70 -2.43 1.30
C PHE A 109 11.41 -2.04 2.58
N TYR A 110 10.85 -1.06 3.30
CA TYR A 110 11.17 -0.80 4.70
C TYR A 110 10.11 -1.41 5.59
N TYR A 111 10.58 -2.05 6.66
CA TYR A 111 9.78 -2.62 7.73
C TYR A 111 10.10 -1.84 9.00
N TYR A 112 9.06 -1.49 9.75
CA TYR A 112 9.18 -0.70 10.95
C TYR A 112 8.63 -1.47 12.14
N ASN A 113 9.22 -1.25 13.31
CA ASN A 113 8.77 -1.88 14.53
C ASN A 113 7.36 -1.41 14.92
N LYS A 114 6.67 -2.26 15.69
CA LYS A 114 5.34 -1.93 16.23
C LYS A 114 5.38 -0.83 17.28
N GLN A 115 6.54 -0.65 17.92
CA GLN A 115 6.80 0.38 18.92
C GLN A 115 7.39 1.64 18.28
N ARG A 116 7.48 2.71 19.07
CA ARG A 116 8.11 3.98 18.70
C ARG A 116 9.56 3.77 18.24
N GLU A 117 9.93 4.36 17.10
CA GLU A 117 11.30 4.37 16.56
C GLU A 117 11.87 5.78 16.44
N CYS A 118 11.04 6.84 16.41
CA CYS A 118 11.52 8.21 16.37
C CYS A 118 12.01 8.65 17.76
N GLU A 119 13.33 8.70 17.95
CA GLU A 119 13.94 9.26 19.16
C GLU A 119 13.65 10.76 19.27
N ASP A 120 13.61 11.30 20.50
CA ASP A 120 13.42 12.74 20.74
C ASP A 120 14.47 13.61 20.03
N LYS A 121 15.65 13.04 19.79
CA LYS A 121 16.74 13.68 19.03
C LYS A 121 16.42 13.83 17.55
N ASP A 122 15.53 13.02 16.99
CA ASP A 122 15.19 13.04 15.57
C ASP A 122 13.87 13.75 15.29
N VAL A 123 13.04 14.00 16.32
CA VAL A 123 11.77 14.71 16.19
C VAL A 123 11.92 16.03 15.45
N HIS A 124 12.93 16.83 15.79
CA HIS A 124 13.14 18.14 15.15
C HIS A 124 13.55 18.05 13.67
N LYS A 125 13.93 16.86 13.17
CA LYS A 125 14.25 16.63 11.76
C LYS A 125 13.00 16.30 10.93
N VAL A 126 11.94 15.83 11.58
CA VAL A 126 10.68 15.46 10.92
C VAL A 126 9.99 16.72 10.40
N LYS A 127 9.68 16.71 9.10
CA LYS A 127 8.94 17.79 8.44
C LYS A 127 7.45 17.54 8.58
N VAL A 128 6.70 18.55 8.98
CA VAL A 128 5.24 18.51 9.04
C VAL A 128 4.73 19.37 7.89
N TYR A 129 3.94 18.76 7.01
CA TYR A 129 3.38 19.39 5.82
C TYR A 129 1.95 19.84 6.10
N VAL A 130 1.65 21.10 5.81
CA VAL A 130 0.32 21.69 6.00
C VAL A 130 -0.29 21.93 4.63
N TYR A 131 -1.50 21.42 4.40
CA TYR A 131 -2.22 21.48 3.12
C TYR A 131 -3.35 22.50 3.07
#